data_AF-A0A3C0HK50-F1
#
_entry.id   AF-A0A3C0HK50-F1
#
_cell.length_a   1.000
_cell.length_b   1.000
_cell.length_c   1.000
_cell.angle_alpha   90.00
_cell.angle_beta   90.00
_cell.angle_gamma   90.00
#
_symmetry.space_group_name_H-M   'P 1'
#
loop_
_entity.id
_entity.type
_entity.pdbx_description
1 polymer ?
#
loop_
_entity_poly.entity_id
_entity_poly.type
_entity_poly.pdbx_seq_one_letter_code
_entity_poly.pdbx_strand_id
1 'polypeptide(L)'
;MLKATALLLPVVLLASCVTINVYFPAAEAQQAAEEFVEDVIGEAPAAGEGSSMIESPGTVGALVAATLEGREALPARVFSHTETRFDPVGFFIASAQAQENVDIRIRTPAIQAIQSRMAERFQGTLAALFDAGALGFGNDGLVVLRDPSKVPLAQRTAVNQAVADENRDRNAVYREIAVANGHPEWETQIRRTFAREWVAQARGGWWYQDSAGAWKQK
;
A
#
# COMPACT_ATOMS: atom_id res chain seq x y z
N MET A 1 -21.44 11.26 -67.69
CA MET A 1 -20.95 12.25 -66.71
C MET A 1 -21.44 11.81 -65.34
N LEU A 2 -20.51 11.35 -64.51
CA LEU A 2 -20.74 10.69 -63.23
C LEU A 2 -20.83 11.77 -62.13
N LYS A 3 -21.94 11.84 -61.39
CA LYS A 3 -22.00 12.54 -60.10
C LYS A 3 -22.74 11.66 -59.10
N ALA A 4 -21.99 10.70 -58.55
CA ALA A 4 -22.34 10.01 -57.33
C ALA A 4 -22.05 10.98 -56.17
N THR A 5 -23.07 11.69 -55.70
CA THR A 5 -22.97 12.45 -54.45
C THR A 5 -23.65 11.63 -53.36
N ALA A 6 -22.96 10.56 -52.95
CA ALA A 6 -23.22 9.89 -51.70
C ALA A 6 -22.79 10.84 -50.57
N LEU A 7 -23.72 11.61 -50.00
CA LEU A 7 -23.51 12.25 -48.71
C LEU A 7 -23.96 11.26 -47.62
N LEU A 8 -23.12 10.26 -47.39
CA LEU A 8 -23.11 9.48 -46.16
C LEU A 8 -22.76 10.45 -45.02
N LEU A 9 -23.76 10.82 -44.21
CA LEU A 9 -23.54 11.47 -42.92
C LEU A 9 -23.41 10.35 -41.88
N PRO A 10 -22.21 10.00 -41.39
CA PRO A 10 -22.11 9.01 -40.34
C PRO A 10 -22.59 9.65 -39.03
N VAL A 11 -23.74 9.19 -38.55
CA VAL A 11 -24.18 9.38 -37.15
C VAL A 11 -23.19 8.61 -36.28
N VAL A 12 -22.20 9.30 -35.71
CA VAL A 12 -21.33 8.74 -34.66
C VAL A 12 -21.75 9.36 -33.34
N LEU A 13 -22.87 8.88 -32.79
CA LEU A 13 -23.21 9.05 -31.39
C LEU A 13 -22.73 7.80 -30.65
N LEU A 14 -21.43 7.74 -30.36
CA LEU A 14 -20.88 6.75 -29.43
C LEU A 14 -21.23 7.20 -28.02
N ALA A 15 -22.33 6.66 -27.48
CA ALA A 15 -22.68 6.78 -26.07
C ALA A 15 -21.60 6.06 -25.24
N SER A 16 -20.70 6.83 -24.64
CA SER A 16 -19.66 6.37 -23.71
C SER A 16 -20.28 6.01 -22.36
N CYS A 17 -21.08 4.96 -22.30
CA CYS A 17 -21.34 4.28 -21.03
C CYS A 17 -20.10 3.46 -20.70
N VAL A 18 -19.10 4.12 -20.10
CA VAL A 18 -17.98 3.42 -19.45
C VAL A 18 -18.53 2.84 -18.15
N THR A 19 -18.68 1.52 -18.13
CA THR A 19 -18.92 0.75 -16.91
C THR A 19 -17.61 0.75 -16.12
N ILE A 20 -17.36 1.78 -15.31
CA ILE A 20 -16.25 1.74 -14.34
C ILE A 20 -16.65 0.73 -13.28
N ASN A 21 -16.35 -0.55 -13.54
CA ASN A 21 -16.41 -1.56 -12.51
C ASN A 21 -15.22 -1.32 -11.58
N VAL A 22 -15.43 -0.54 -10.52
CA VAL A 22 -14.38 -0.27 -9.53
C VAL A 22 -14.04 -1.57 -8.84
N TYR A 23 -12.90 -2.15 -9.21
CA TYR A 23 -12.35 -3.33 -8.56
C TYR A 23 -11.52 -2.90 -7.36
N PHE A 24 -11.41 -3.77 -6.35
CA PHE A 24 -10.58 -3.51 -5.17
C PHE A 24 -9.11 -3.32 -5.59
N PRO A 25 -8.49 -2.15 -5.34
CA PRO A 25 -7.11 -1.85 -5.74
C PRO A 25 -6.12 -2.59 -4.83
N ALA A 26 -5.87 -3.85 -5.18
CA ALA A 26 -5.21 -4.80 -4.29
C ALA A 26 -3.74 -4.48 -4.03
N ALA A 27 -3.04 -3.88 -4.99
CA ALA A 27 -1.63 -3.55 -4.87
C ALA A 27 -1.44 -2.34 -3.93
N GLU A 28 -2.24 -1.31 -4.11
CA GLU A 28 -2.28 -0.09 -3.29
C GLU A 28 -2.71 -0.43 -1.86
N ALA A 29 -3.72 -1.30 -1.71
CA ALA A 29 -4.11 -1.82 -0.41
C ALA A 29 -2.98 -2.56 0.30
N GLN A 30 -2.20 -3.34 -0.45
CA GLN A 30 -1.09 -4.12 0.10
C GLN A 30 0.02 -3.20 0.59
N GLN A 31 0.45 -2.25 -0.23
CA GLN A 31 1.48 -1.28 0.13
C GLN A 31 1.06 -0.44 1.36
N ALA A 32 -0.17 0.05 1.37
CA ALA A 32 -0.67 0.84 2.49
C ALA A 32 -0.85 0.01 3.77
N ALA A 33 -1.20 -1.27 3.66
CA ALA A 33 -1.25 -2.18 4.80
C ALA A 33 0.15 -2.52 5.31
N GLU A 34 1.13 -2.70 4.43
CA GLU A 34 2.53 -2.93 4.78
C GLU A 34 3.05 -1.75 5.61
N GLU A 35 2.93 -0.52 5.12
CA GLU A 35 3.35 0.67 5.87
C GLU A 35 2.62 0.79 7.22
N PHE A 36 1.30 0.57 7.24
CA PHE A 36 0.53 0.63 8.49
C PHE A 36 1.04 -0.37 9.53
N VAL A 37 1.30 -1.61 9.10
CA VAL A 37 1.77 -2.68 9.98
C VAL A 37 3.19 -2.40 10.47
N GLU A 38 4.03 -1.83 9.61
CA GLU A 38 5.39 -1.43 9.93
C GLU A 38 5.39 -0.35 11.02
N ASP A 39 4.55 0.66 10.91
CA ASP A 39 4.42 1.70 11.94
C ASP A 39 3.93 1.16 13.30
N VAL A 40 3.17 0.05 13.31
CA VAL A 40 2.66 -0.56 14.55
C VAL A 40 3.67 -1.52 15.18
N ILE A 41 4.34 -2.35 14.37
CA ILE A 41 5.31 -3.36 14.84
C ILE A 41 6.72 -2.77 15.02
N GLY A 42 7.08 -1.85 14.14
CA GLY A 42 8.32 -1.08 14.12
C GLY A 42 8.29 0.04 15.17
N GLU A 43 9.46 0.65 15.39
CA GLU A 43 9.59 1.81 16.27
C GLU A 43 8.65 2.91 15.75
N ALA A 44 7.68 3.34 16.55
CA ALA A 44 6.75 4.39 16.15
C ALA A 44 7.55 5.65 15.77
N PRO A 45 7.40 6.19 14.54
CA PRO A 45 7.95 7.49 14.26
C PRO A 45 7.30 8.49 15.22
N ALA A 46 8.13 9.22 15.96
CA ALA A 46 7.69 10.27 16.86
C ALA A 46 6.70 11.17 16.12
N ALA A 47 5.55 11.42 16.75
CA ALA A 47 4.50 12.26 16.21
C ALA A 47 5.07 13.61 15.72
N GLY A 48 4.98 13.83 14.41
CA GLY A 48 5.36 15.09 13.78
C GLY A 48 6.05 14.88 12.46
N GLU A 49 5.28 14.81 11.38
CA GLU A 49 5.50 15.58 10.14
C GLU A 49 4.47 15.12 9.10
N GLY A 50 3.56 16.02 8.74
CA GLY A 50 2.81 15.88 7.51
C GLY A 50 3.80 15.95 6.35
N SER A 51 4.11 14.82 5.73
CA SER A 51 4.72 14.83 4.41
C SER A 51 3.64 14.94 3.36
N SER A 52 3.35 16.19 3.03
CA SER A 52 2.95 16.62 1.71
C SER A 52 3.84 15.99 0.63
N MET A 53 3.23 15.62 -0.49
CA MET A 53 3.83 15.61 -1.83
C MET A 53 5.22 14.97 -1.96
N ILE A 54 5.24 13.72 -2.46
CA ILE A 54 6.32 13.34 -3.38
C ILE A 54 6.01 14.02 -4.72
N GLU A 55 6.41 15.28 -4.84
CA GLU A 55 6.69 15.91 -6.12
C GLU A 55 7.84 15.11 -6.75
N SER A 56 7.54 14.40 -7.83
CA SER A 56 8.57 13.79 -8.68
C SER A 56 9.38 14.92 -9.33
N PRO A 57 10.70 15.06 -9.07
CA PRO A 57 11.46 16.12 -9.69
C PRO A 57 11.74 15.74 -11.15
N GLY A 58 11.04 16.43 -12.05
CA GLY A 58 11.39 16.48 -13.46
C GLY A 58 12.85 16.91 -13.63
N THR A 59 13.59 16.16 -14.44
CA THR A 59 15.02 16.30 -14.71
C THR A 59 15.36 17.59 -15.47
N VAL A 60 15.43 18.72 -14.79
CA VAL A 60 16.02 19.95 -15.35
C VAL A 60 16.89 20.66 -14.31
N GLY A 61 18.19 20.33 -14.29
CA GLY A 61 19.13 20.99 -13.37
C GLY A 61 20.53 20.41 -13.38
N ALA A 62 21.21 20.41 -14.52
CA ALA A 62 22.66 20.27 -14.57
C ALA A 62 23.24 21.35 -15.47
N LEU A 63 23.27 22.59 -14.96
CA LEU A 63 24.12 23.64 -15.49
C LEU A 63 24.88 24.27 -14.32
N VAL A 64 26.20 24.40 -14.56
CA VAL A 64 27.16 25.32 -13.96
C VAL A 64 28.09 24.80 -12.84
N ALA A 65 29.30 24.48 -13.32
CA ALA A 65 30.62 24.88 -12.81
C ALA A 65 31.33 24.06 -11.72
N ALA A 66 32.36 23.32 -12.18
CA ALA A 66 33.65 23.29 -11.52
C ALA A 66 34.79 23.34 -12.57
N THR A 67 35.45 24.50 -12.61
CA THR A 67 36.86 24.79 -12.97
C THR A 67 37.85 23.73 -12.43
N LEU A 68 39.02 23.39 -12.96
CA LEU A 68 39.98 23.96 -13.92
C LEU A 68 41.00 22.84 -14.31
N GLU A 69 41.87 23.15 -15.28
CA GLU A 69 43.17 22.52 -15.62
C GLU A 69 43.24 21.61 -16.88
N GLY A 70 43.64 22.24 -18.01
CA GLY A 70 44.91 21.87 -18.64
C GLY A 70 44.92 21.01 -19.92
N ARG A 71 45.18 21.71 -21.05
CA ARG A 71 45.98 21.30 -22.24
C ARG A 71 45.29 20.51 -23.39
N GLU A 72 44.93 21.29 -24.42
CA GLU A 72 45.20 21.11 -25.87
C GLU A 72 45.21 19.69 -26.48
N ALA A 73 44.20 19.36 -27.32
CA ALA A 73 44.37 18.92 -28.72
C ALA A 73 43.04 18.50 -29.42
N LEU A 74 42.65 19.29 -30.45
CA LEU A 74 41.92 18.97 -31.70
C LEU A 74 40.48 18.39 -31.69
N PRO A 75 39.61 18.81 -32.64
CA PRO A 75 38.17 18.50 -32.63
C PRO A 75 37.80 17.23 -33.40
N ALA A 76 37.41 16.17 -32.69
CA ALA A 76 36.67 15.06 -33.29
C ALA A 76 35.16 15.32 -33.10
N ARG A 77 34.52 15.83 -34.16
CA ARG A 77 33.06 15.89 -34.28
C ARG A 77 32.50 14.47 -34.30
N VAL A 78 32.03 13.98 -33.16
CA VAL A 78 31.13 12.82 -33.12
C VAL A 78 29.73 13.33 -33.40
N PHE A 79 29.29 13.16 -34.65
CA PHE A 79 27.90 13.26 -35.03
C PHE A 79 27.14 12.09 -34.36
N SER A 80 26.55 12.33 -33.20
CA SER A 80 25.44 11.48 -32.73
C SER A 80 24.23 11.77 -33.60
N HIS A 81 24.00 10.93 -34.60
CA HIS A 81 22.71 10.85 -35.27
C HIS A 81 21.70 10.32 -34.26
N THR A 82 20.98 11.23 -33.60
CA THR A 82 19.71 10.91 -32.95
C THR A 82 18.73 10.53 -34.04
N GLU A 83 18.60 9.22 -34.33
CA GLU A 83 17.50 8.74 -35.15
C GLU A 83 16.20 8.86 -34.35
N THR A 84 15.54 10.01 -34.48
CA THR A 84 14.11 10.16 -34.21
C THR A 84 13.35 9.32 -35.23
N ARG A 85 13.25 8.02 -34.98
CA ARG A 85 12.37 7.14 -35.74
C ARG A 85 10.93 7.55 -35.43
N PHE A 86 10.27 8.18 -36.39
CA PHE A 86 8.82 8.34 -36.39
C PHE A 86 8.20 6.94 -36.32
N ASP A 87 7.51 6.63 -35.23
CA ASP A 87 6.67 5.44 -35.11
C ASP A 87 5.22 5.82 -35.47
N PRO A 88 4.77 5.58 -36.71
CA PRO A 88 3.41 5.93 -37.14
C PRO A 88 2.34 5.07 -36.44
N VAL A 89 2.71 3.95 -35.79
CA VAL A 89 1.77 3.09 -35.06
C VAL A 89 1.41 3.71 -33.71
N GLY A 90 2.37 4.38 -33.04
CA GLY A 90 2.16 5.09 -31.78
C GLY A 90 1.25 6.32 -31.87
N PHE A 91 0.98 6.84 -33.07
CA PHE A 91 0.06 7.97 -33.28
C PHE A 91 -1.42 7.55 -33.28
N PHE A 92 -1.72 6.28 -33.61
CA PHE A 92 -3.10 5.78 -33.71
C PHE A 92 -3.49 4.87 -32.54
N ILE A 93 -2.53 4.37 -31.78
CA ILE A 93 -2.79 3.73 -30.50
C ILE A 93 -2.67 4.82 -29.45
N ALA A 94 -3.81 5.41 -29.08
CA ALA A 94 -3.89 6.10 -27.79
C ALA A 94 -3.40 5.09 -26.75
N SER A 95 -2.22 5.35 -26.19
CA SER A 95 -1.72 4.61 -25.05
C SER A 95 -2.77 4.74 -23.97
N ALA A 96 -3.60 3.71 -23.83
CA ALA A 96 -4.58 3.60 -22.77
C ALA A 96 -3.80 3.38 -21.47
N GLN A 97 -3.21 4.46 -20.95
CA GLN A 97 -2.77 4.58 -19.57
C GLN A 97 -4.04 4.78 -18.73
N ALA A 98 -4.92 3.78 -18.73
CA ALA A 98 -6.04 3.68 -17.80
C ALA A 98 -5.62 2.74 -16.67
N GLN A 99 -4.46 3.00 -16.07
CA GLN A 99 -4.24 2.64 -14.68
C GLN A 99 -4.60 3.91 -13.90
N GLU A 100 -5.90 4.11 -13.70
CA GLU A 100 -6.37 5.07 -12.73
C GLU A 100 -5.96 4.48 -11.37
N ASN A 101 -4.84 4.95 -10.82
CA ASN A 101 -4.39 4.56 -9.48
C ASN A 101 -5.50 4.95 -8.50
N VAL A 102 -6.33 3.99 -8.10
CA VAL A 102 -7.33 4.20 -7.06
C VAL A 102 -6.56 4.24 -5.74
N ASP A 103 -6.28 5.45 -5.27
CA ASP A 103 -5.59 5.69 -4.01
C ASP A 103 -6.48 5.24 -2.84
N ILE A 104 -6.06 4.18 -2.12
CA ILE A 104 -6.75 3.75 -0.90
C ILE A 104 -6.45 4.75 0.22
N ARG A 105 -7.50 5.39 0.70
CA ARG A 105 -7.44 6.26 1.89
C ARG A 105 -7.26 5.44 3.16
N ILE A 106 -6.00 5.27 3.56
CA ILE A 106 -5.62 4.64 4.84
C ILE A 106 -5.21 5.69 5.90
N ARG A 107 -4.76 6.88 5.48
CA ARG A 107 -4.26 7.93 6.37
C ARG A 107 -5.32 8.96 6.74
N THR A 108 -6.45 8.50 7.28
CA THR A 108 -7.45 9.42 7.84
C THR A 108 -7.13 9.73 9.31
N PRO A 109 -7.54 10.88 9.87
CA PRO A 109 -7.33 11.17 11.28
C PRO A 109 -7.89 10.10 12.23
N ALA A 110 -9.00 9.46 11.85
CA ALA A 110 -9.60 8.37 12.62
C ALA A 110 -8.72 7.11 12.60
N ILE A 111 -8.20 6.71 11.43
CA ILE A 111 -7.32 5.54 11.31
C ILE A 111 -5.98 5.79 12.02
N GLN A 112 -5.40 6.99 11.87
CA GLN A 112 -4.17 7.37 12.57
C GLN A 112 -4.33 7.30 14.10
N ALA A 113 -5.44 7.79 14.64
CA ALA A 113 -5.71 7.69 16.07
C ALA A 113 -5.83 6.22 16.55
N ILE A 114 -6.35 5.32 15.71
CA ILE A 114 -6.38 3.88 16.02
C ILE A 114 -4.96 3.29 15.93
N GLN A 115 -4.20 3.63 14.88
CA GLN A 115 -2.82 3.18 14.68
C GLN A 115 -1.93 3.54 15.87
N SER A 116 -2.00 4.77 16.38
CA SER A 116 -1.22 5.19 17.55
C SER A 116 -1.52 4.34 18.78
N ARG A 117 -2.80 4.07 19.07
CA ARG A 117 -3.18 3.18 20.20
C ARG A 117 -2.71 1.75 19.99
N MET A 118 -2.74 1.26 18.75
CA MET A 118 -2.22 -0.08 18.42
C MET A 118 -0.71 -0.13 18.64
N ALA A 119 0.05 0.86 18.15
CA ALA A 119 1.51 0.93 18.33
C ALA A 119 1.90 1.01 19.81
N GLU A 120 1.25 1.88 20.59
CA GLU A 120 1.47 2.00 22.04
C GLU A 120 1.21 0.67 22.77
N ARG A 121 0.09 0.01 22.47
CA ARG A 121 -0.25 -1.30 23.06
C ARG A 121 0.73 -2.38 22.61
N PHE A 122 1.14 -2.33 21.35
CA PHE A 122 2.07 -3.29 20.78
C PHE A 122 3.41 -3.23 21.51
N GLN A 123 4.01 -2.05 21.58
CA GLN A 123 5.29 -1.80 22.25
C GLN A 123 5.20 -2.04 23.76
N GLY A 124 4.13 -1.59 24.41
CA GLY A 124 3.98 -1.66 25.85
C GLY A 124 3.56 -3.02 26.40
N THR A 125 2.94 -3.89 25.60
CA THR A 125 2.37 -5.16 26.11
C THR A 125 2.49 -6.33 25.14
N LEU A 126 2.11 -6.16 23.87
CA LEU A 126 1.96 -7.33 22.98
C LEU A 126 3.32 -7.88 22.50
N ALA A 127 4.31 -7.03 22.25
CA ALA A 127 5.61 -7.44 21.70
C ALA A 127 6.26 -8.56 22.53
N ALA A 128 6.38 -8.37 23.85
CA ALA A 128 6.95 -9.37 24.75
C ALA A 128 6.15 -10.69 24.78
N LEU A 129 4.83 -10.61 24.59
CA LEU A 129 3.97 -11.80 24.56
C LEU A 129 4.06 -12.55 23.22
N PHE A 130 4.31 -11.85 22.11
CA PHE A 130 4.65 -12.46 20.83
C PHE A 130 6.03 -13.12 20.88
N ASP A 131 7.03 -12.42 21.45
CA ASP A 131 8.40 -12.94 21.62
C ASP A 131 8.44 -14.19 22.51
N ALA A 132 7.63 -14.22 23.58
CA ALA A 132 7.47 -15.40 24.44
C ALA A 132 6.68 -16.54 23.77
N GLY A 133 6.10 -16.30 22.59
CA GLY A 133 5.20 -17.22 21.92
C GLY A 133 3.92 -17.49 22.71
N ALA A 134 3.44 -16.54 23.51
CA ALA A 134 2.12 -16.61 24.13
C ALA A 134 1.02 -16.22 23.11
N LEU A 135 1.30 -15.21 22.28
CA LEU A 135 0.42 -14.72 21.23
C LEU A 135 0.79 -15.28 19.86
N GLY A 136 -0.14 -15.16 18.92
CA GLY A 136 0.09 -15.37 17.51
C GLY A 136 -0.94 -14.64 16.65
N PHE A 137 -0.59 -14.41 15.38
CA PHE A 137 -1.52 -13.83 14.40
C PHE A 137 -2.47 -14.91 13.86
N GLY A 138 -3.77 -14.64 13.93
CA GLY A 138 -4.80 -15.44 13.26
C GLY A 138 -4.79 -15.19 11.75
N ASN A 139 -5.36 -16.13 10.99
CA ASN A 139 -5.47 -16.01 9.53
C ASN A 139 -6.56 -14.99 9.08
N ASP A 140 -7.26 -14.40 10.03
CA ASP A 140 -8.29 -13.37 9.88
C ASP A 140 -7.77 -11.96 10.20
N GLY A 141 -6.46 -11.82 10.45
CA GLY A 141 -5.80 -10.56 10.77
C GLY A 141 -5.90 -10.14 12.23
N LEU A 142 -6.45 -11.00 13.09
CA LEU A 142 -6.57 -10.74 14.53
C LEU A 142 -5.43 -11.37 15.34
N VAL A 143 -5.33 -10.99 16.61
CA VAL A 143 -4.38 -11.55 17.57
C VAL A 143 -5.08 -12.61 18.41
N VAL A 144 -4.41 -13.73 18.62
CA VAL A 144 -4.93 -14.85 19.42
C VAL A 144 -3.97 -15.17 20.56
N LEU A 145 -4.50 -15.39 21.76
CA LEU A 145 -3.76 -16.01 22.85
C LEU A 145 -3.59 -17.50 22.56
N ARG A 146 -2.50 -17.85 21.86
CA ARG A 146 -2.20 -19.21 21.41
C ARG A 146 -1.86 -20.12 22.59
N ASP A 147 -0.97 -19.67 23.47
CA ASP A 147 -0.46 -20.48 24.57
C ASP A 147 -0.59 -19.74 25.91
N PRO A 148 -1.74 -19.89 26.61
CA PRO A 148 -1.96 -19.29 27.92
C PRO A 148 -0.97 -19.77 29.00
N SER A 149 -0.29 -20.90 28.81
CA SER A 149 0.69 -21.42 29.79
C SER A 149 1.95 -20.55 29.85
N LYS A 150 2.22 -19.77 28.80
CA LYS A 150 3.31 -18.79 28.73
C LYS A 150 2.99 -17.48 29.46
N VAL A 151 1.77 -17.30 29.96
CA VAL A 151 1.33 -16.11 30.69
C VAL A 151 1.10 -16.43 32.17
N PRO A 152 1.80 -15.75 33.11
CA PRO A 152 1.57 -15.91 34.54
C PRO A 152 0.11 -15.69 34.92
N LEU A 153 -0.42 -16.50 35.84
CA LEU A 153 -1.85 -16.45 36.24
C LEU A 153 -2.30 -15.03 36.65
N ALA A 154 -1.47 -14.31 37.40
CA ALA A 154 -1.76 -12.95 37.85
C ALA A 154 -1.90 -11.93 36.69
N GLN A 155 -1.35 -12.22 35.52
CA GLN A 155 -1.35 -11.31 34.36
C GLN A 155 -2.44 -11.67 33.32
N ARG A 156 -3.06 -12.85 33.40
CA ARG A 156 -3.97 -13.36 32.35
C ARG A 156 -5.15 -12.45 32.05
N THR A 157 -5.77 -11.85 33.07
CA THR A 157 -6.89 -10.92 32.86
C THR A 157 -6.44 -9.69 32.06
N ALA A 158 -5.29 -9.11 32.40
CA ALA A 158 -4.74 -7.96 31.69
C ALA A 158 -4.36 -8.33 30.23
N VAL A 159 -3.77 -9.50 30.01
CA VAL A 159 -3.43 -9.98 28.66
C VAL A 159 -4.69 -10.20 27.81
N ASN A 160 -5.72 -10.84 28.35
CA ASN A 160 -6.98 -11.04 27.64
C ASN A 160 -7.64 -9.71 27.26
N GLN A 161 -7.60 -8.73 28.17
CA GLN A 161 -8.11 -7.39 27.89
C GLN A 161 -7.31 -6.70 26.78
N ALA A 162 -5.97 -6.76 26.83
CA ALA A 162 -5.11 -6.19 25.80
C ALA A 162 -5.37 -6.82 24.42
N VAL A 163 -5.53 -8.15 24.34
CA VAL A 163 -5.88 -8.85 23.09
C VAL A 163 -7.27 -8.44 22.60
N ALA A 164 -8.26 -8.29 23.49
CA ALA A 164 -9.60 -7.85 23.11
C ALA A 164 -9.61 -6.41 22.58
N ASP A 165 -8.86 -5.51 23.22
CA ASP A 165 -8.73 -4.11 22.79
C ASP A 165 -7.98 -3.99 21.47
N GLU A 166 -6.91 -4.77 21.28
CA GLU A 166 -6.19 -4.87 20.01
C GLU A 166 -7.09 -5.34 18.87
N ASN A 167 -7.87 -6.40 19.11
CA ASN A 167 -8.78 -6.92 18.09
C ASN A 167 -9.94 -5.97 17.81
N ARG A 168 -10.39 -5.17 18.80
CA ARG A 168 -11.36 -4.11 18.57
C ARG A 168 -10.81 -3.03 17.64
N ASP A 169 -9.58 -2.60 17.88
CA ASP A 169 -8.90 -1.59 17.06
C ASP A 169 -8.62 -2.12 15.63
N ARG A 170 -8.14 -3.36 15.48
CA ARG A 170 -7.95 -4.00 14.15
C ARG A 170 -9.23 -4.05 13.33
N ASN A 171 -10.33 -4.50 13.96
CA ASN A 171 -11.64 -4.51 13.30
C ASN A 171 -12.12 -3.11 12.94
N ALA A 172 -11.85 -2.11 13.79
CA ALA A 172 -12.15 -0.72 13.47
C ALA A 172 -11.35 -0.24 12.26
N VAL A 173 -10.03 -0.47 12.20
CA VAL A 173 -9.20 -0.11 11.04
C VAL A 173 -9.76 -0.67 9.74
N TYR A 174 -10.08 -1.96 9.67
CA TYR A 174 -10.58 -2.57 8.44
C TYR A 174 -11.89 -1.93 7.95
N ARG A 175 -12.80 -1.66 8.89
CA ARG A 175 -14.07 -1.01 8.60
C ARG A 175 -13.89 0.45 8.21
N GLU A 176 -13.09 1.22 8.96
CA GLU A 176 -12.86 2.63 8.69
C GLU A 176 -12.18 2.85 7.34
N ILE A 177 -11.26 1.98 6.93
CA ILE A 177 -10.67 2.02 5.58
C ILE A 177 -11.75 1.79 4.53
N ALA A 178 -12.60 0.77 4.70
CA ALA A 178 -13.68 0.47 3.76
C ALA A 178 -14.65 1.67 3.62
N VAL A 179 -15.07 2.26 4.75
CA VAL A 179 -15.96 3.42 4.81
C VAL A 179 -15.31 4.68 4.23
N ALA A 180 -14.05 4.97 4.57
CA ALA A 180 -13.32 6.14 4.07
C ALA A 180 -13.08 6.10 2.55
N ASN A 181 -13.11 4.90 1.96
CA ASN A 181 -13.01 4.69 0.52
C ASN A 181 -14.38 4.60 -0.17
N GLY A 182 -15.49 4.72 0.57
CA GLY A 182 -16.84 4.64 0.00
C GLY A 182 -17.28 3.24 -0.40
N HIS A 183 -16.54 2.21 0.02
CA HIS A 183 -16.75 0.81 -0.35
C HIS A 183 -16.79 -0.09 0.91
N PRO A 184 -17.86 -0.04 1.73
CA PRO A 184 -18.00 -0.91 2.91
C PRO A 184 -17.86 -2.40 2.60
N GLU A 185 -18.22 -2.81 1.39
CA GLU A 185 -18.09 -4.18 0.90
C GLU A 185 -16.62 -4.66 0.82
N TRP A 186 -15.65 -3.74 0.76
CA TRP A 186 -14.23 -4.08 0.71
C TRP A 186 -13.66 -4.54 2.04
N GLU A 187 -14.38 -4.40 3.17
CA GLU A 187 -13.85 -4.72 4.50
C GLU A 187 -13.24 -6.13 4.56
N THR A 188 -13.89 -7.12 3.93
CA THR A 188 -13.39 -8.50 3.92
C THR A 188 -12.09 -8.65 3.13
N GLN A 189 -11.94 -7.94 2.00
CA GLN A 189 -10.71 -7.95 1.21
C GLN A 189 -9.58 -7.20 1.93
N ILE A 190 -9.89 -6.05 2.52
CA ILE A 190 -8.98 -5.26 3.36
C ILE A 190 -8.45 -6.13 4.51
N ARG A 191 -9.34 -6.77 5.28
CA ARG A 191 -8.96 -7.69 6.36
C ARG A 191 -8.00 -8.78 5.89
N ARG A 192 -8.27 -9.43 4.76
CA ARG A 192 -7.38 -10.46 4.20
C ARG A 192 -6.02 -9.91 3.81
N THR A 193 -5.97 -8.70 3.26
CA THR A 193 -4.71 -8.03 2.93
C THR A 193 -3.91 -7.76 4.19
N PHE A 194 -4.51 -7.13 5.20
CA PHE A 194 -3.86 -6.91 6.48
C PHE A 194 -3.41 -8.21 7.16
N ALA A 195 -4.23 -9.28 7.12
CA ALA A 195 -3.86 -10.57 7.69
C ALA A 195 -2.54 -11.11 7.09
N ARG A 196 -2.34 -10.93 5.77
CA ARG A 196 -1.08 -11.29 5.12
C ARG A 196 0.06 -10.40 5.59
N GLU A 197 -0.15 -9.08 5.67
CA GLU A 197 0.90 -8.14 6.07
C GLU A 197 1.35 -8.31 7.54
N TRP A 198 0.42 -8.55 8.47
CA TRP A 198 0.77 -8.88 9.86
C TRP A 198 1.68 -10.11 9.95
N VAL A 199 1.41 -11.13 9.14
CA VAL A 199 2.23 -12.34 9.08
C VAL A 199 3.54 -12.09 8.30
N ALA A 200 3.51 -11.27 7.24
CA ALA A 200 4.68 -10.93 6.44
C ALA A 200 5.75 -10.26 7.31
N GLN A 201 5.34 -9.28 8.13
CA GLN A 201 6.20 -8.51 9.02
C GLN A 201 6.41 -9.12 10.41
N ALA A 202 5.85 -10.29 10.67
CA ALA A 202 6.12 -11.01 11.90
C ALA A 202 7.63 -11.28 12.04
N ARG A 203 8.18 -11.02 13.23
CA ARG A 203 9.60 -11.29 13.52
C ARG A 203 9.85 -12.80 13.57
N GLY A 204 11.10 -13.22 13.34
CA GLY A 204 11.49 -14.63 13.44
C GLY A 204 11.12 -15.22 14.81
N GLY A 205 10.54 -16.42 14.83
CA GLY A 205 10.08 -17.07 16.05
C GLY A 205 8.64 -16.72 16.46
N TRP A 206 7.98 -15.74 15.82
CA TRP A 206 6.57 -15.46 16.09
C TRP A 206 5.64 -16.48 15.45
N TRP A 207 4.49 -16.69 16.09
CA TRP A 207 3.50 -17.66 15.65
C TRP A 207 2.40 -17.02 14.81
N TYR A 208 1.94 -17.75 13.80
CA TYR A 208 0.82 -17.36 12.96
C TYR A 208 0.02 -18.58 12.51
N GLN A 209 -1.24 -18.38 12.13
CA GLN A 209 -2.06 -19.41 11.49
C GLN A 209 -1.89 -19.35 9.97
N ASP A 210 -1.68 -20.51 9.35
CA ASP A 210 -1.77 -20.63 7.89
C ASP A 210 -3.24 -20.58 7.40
N SER A 211 -3.44 -20.70 6.09
CA SER A 211 -4.78 -20.65 5.48
C SER A 211 -5.70 -21.79 5.93
N ALA A 212 -5.15 -22.90 6.45
CA ALA A 212 -5.92 -24.00 7.03
C ALA A 212 -6.19 -23.80 8.53
N GLY A 213 -5.70 -22.71 9.13
CA GLY A 213 -5.81 -22.42 10.56
C GLY A 213 -4.76 -23.15 11.42
N ALA A 214 -3.79 -23.82 10.80
CA ALA A 214 -2.75 -24.52 11.54
C ALA A 214 -1.65 -23.53 11.99
N TRP A 215 -1.18 -23.70 13.22
CA TRP A 215 -0.12 -22.86 13.77
C TRP A 215 1.23 -23.17 13.13
N LYS A 216 1.90 -22.12 12.67
CA LYS A 216 3.25 -22.09 12.13
C LYS A 216 4.08 -21.06 12.89
N GLN A 217 5.39 -21.23 12.84
CA GLN A 217 6.35 -20.28 13.38
C GLN A 217 7.11 -19.66 12.21
N LYS A 218 7.33 -18.34 12.26
CA LYS A 218 8.06 -17.57 11.25
C LYS A 218 9.56 -17.86 11.30
#